data_AF-A0A952E9C2-F1
#
_entry.id   AF-A0A952E9C2-F1
#
_cell.length_a   1.000
_cell.length_b   1.000
_cell.length_c   1.000
_cell.angle_alpha   90.00
_cell.angle_beta   90.00
_cell.angle_gamma   90.00
#
_symmetry.space_group_name_H-M   'P 1'
#
loop_
_entity.id
_entity.type
_entity.pdbx_description
1 polymer ?
#
loop_
_entity_poly.entity_id
_entity_poly.type
_entity_poly.pdbx_seq_one_letter_code
_entity_poly.pdbx_strand_id
1 'polypeptide(L)'
;MSDMDNQSEQLERAYDLTILKARLPLNKTYWIGPDGCIAKSDYRNALYFNALPFRLECFLELWLLIQLASDGANKCIIRGVPDIEVARSAMLDPDDNLVKGEVRPSLIQNCKRQLRLFVEPTGGNKWVMLDFDDLAVPQGVGNPNTLAAIEWAIREHLPNEFHEASFIYQFSNSAGLIQPNGSPYKAGLCVHLFFMLDNPITNEQLKTWLADSPVDKSLFNPVQVHFVANPTLKAGVRCVLKERMGKVDKEHETVQRPSDFESQLELKFLDKP
;
A
#
# COMPACT_ATOMS: atom_id res chain seq x y z
N MET A 1 19.26 -26.27 26.34
CA MET A 1 18.25 -26.17 25.25
C MET A 1 17.39 -24.95 25.58
N SER A 2 18.01 -23.77 25.57
CA SER A 2 17.41 -22.58 26.21
C SER A 2 18.02 -21.22 25.82
N ASP A 3 19.03 -21.16 24.94
CA ASP A 3 19.55 -19.88 24.41
C ASP A 3 19.42 -19.78 22.88
N MET A 4 19.55 -20.89 22.14
CA MET A 4 19.27 -20.92 20.70
C MET A 4 17.77 -20.75 20.41
N ASP A 5 16.90 -21.45 21.15
CA ASP A 5 15.44 -21.35 20.97
C ASP A 5 14.92 -19.92 21.21
N ASN A 6 15.48 -19.20 22.18
CA ASN A 6 15.12 -17.82 22.50
C ASN A 6 15.65 -16.80 21.45
N GLN A 7 16.78 -17.08 20.80
CA GLN A 7 17.26 -16.28 19.66
C GLN A 7 16.43 -16.52 18.39
N SER A 8 15.98 -17.77 18.15
CA SER A 8 15.08 -18.10 17.05
C SER A 8 13.67 -17.54 17.23
N GLU A 9 13.10 -17.55 18.44
CA GLU A 9 11.81 -16.88 18.73
C GLU A 9 11.92 -15.35 18.64
N GLN A 10 13.07 -14.74 18.99
CA GLN A 10 13.31 -13.31 18.77
C GLN A 10 13.51 -12.92 17.30
N LEU A 11 13.81 -13.87 16.42
CA LEU A 11 13.95 -13.67 14.97
C LEU A 11 12.61 -13.78 14.22
N GLU A 12 11.55 -14.34 14.83
CA GLU A 12 10.26 -14.58 14.18
C GLU A 12 9.36 -13.33 14.02
N ARG A 13 9.72 -12.18 14.62
CA ARG A 13 8.95 -10.92 14.51
C ARG A 13 9.78 -9.78 13.92
N ALA A 14 10.37 -10.00 12.75
CA ALA A 14 11.41 -9.09 12.29
C ALA A 14 10.90 -7.88 11.50
N TYR A 15 9.79 -7.94 10.77
CA TYR A 15 9.38 -6.86 9.85
C TYR A 15 7.87 -6.83 9.63
N ASP A 16 7.35 -5.67 9.26
CA ASP A 16 5.93 -5.42 9.01
C ASP A 16 5.65 -4.93 7.58
N LEU A 17 6.65 -4.35 6.89
CA LEU A 17 6.52 -3.93 5.50
C LEU A 17 7.86 -4.00 4.75
N THR A 18 7.80 -4.05 3.42
CA THR A 18 9.00 -3.96 2.57
C THR A 18 8.86 -2.82 1.56
N ILE A 19 9.83 -1.91 1.55
CA ILE A 19 10.02 -0.96 0.45
C ILE A 19 10.88 -1.62 -0.61
N LEU A 20 10.35 -1.71 -1.82
CA LEU A 20 11.09 -2.15 -2.99
C LEU A 20 11.61 -0.95 -3.77
N LYS A 21 12.91 -0.93 -4.07
CA LYS A 21 13.54 0.09 -4.91
C LYS A 21 13.97 -0.53 -6.24
N ALA A 22 13.34 -0.08 -7.33
CA ALA A 22 13.70 -0.47 -8.69
C ALA A 22 14.83 0.41 -9.25
N ARG A 23 15.47 -0.06 -10.34
CA ARG A 23 16.36 0.78 -11.16
C ARG A 23 15.61 1.74 -12.07
N LEU A 24 14.37 1.39 -12.41
CA LEU A 24 13.49 2.16 -13.29
C LEU A 24 12.43 2.90 -12.45
N PRO A 25 11.90 4.04 -12.95
CA PRO A 25 10.75 4.68 -12.34
C PRO A 25 9.54 3.75 -12.31
N LEU A 26 8.83 3.78 -11.18
CA LEU A 26 7.58 3.07 -10.86
C LEU A 26 6.41 4.04 -10.72
N ASN A 27 6.60 5.33 -10.99
CA ASN A 27 5.51 6.30 -11.03
C ASN A 27 4.93 6.45 -12.44
N LYS A 28 3.70 6.97 -12.53
CA LYS A 28 3.13 7.37 -13.81
C LYS A 28 3.69 8.72 -14.24
N THR A 29 4.08 8.82 -15.50
CA THR A 29 4.36 10.10 -16.16
C THR A 29 3.16 10.48 -17.02
N TYR A 30 2.70 11.72 -16.91
CA TYR A 30 1.60 12.26 -17.70
C TYR A 30 2.10 13.34 -18.66
N TRP A 31 1.58 13.39 -19.88
CA TRP A 31 1.86 14.41 -20.89
C TRP A 31 0.63 14.71 -21.74
N ILE A 32 0.68 15.79 -22.52
CA ILE A 32 -0.33 16.07 -23.54
C ILE A 32 0.06 15.34 -24.83
N GLY A 33 -0.82 14.47 -25.31
CA GLY A 33 -0.65 13.69 -26.53
C GLY A 33 -0.80 14.55 -27.79
N PRO A 34 -0.45 14.01 -28.98
CA PRO A 34 -0.63 14.70 -30.26
C PRO A 34 -2.09 15.05 -30.57
N ASP A 35 -3.03 14.32 -30.00
CA ASP A 35 -4.48 14.54 -30.08
C ASP A 35 -4.99 15.64 -29.13
N GLY A 36 -4.10 16.25 -28.34
CA GLY A 36 -4.47 17.23 -27.33
C GLY A 36 -5.13 16.62 -26.09
N CYS A 37 -5.08 15.30 -25.89
CA CYS A 37 -5.59 14.64 -24.69
C CYS A 37 -4.46 14.32 -23.69
N ILE A 38 -4.81 13.99 -22.45
CA ILE A 38 -3.82 13.48 -21.49
C ILE A 38 -3.44 12.05 -21.88
N ALA A 39 -2.15 11.84 -22.14
CA ALA A 39 -1.52 10.54 -22.25
C ALA A 39 -0.71 10.22 -20.99
N LYS A 40 -0.44 8.94 -20.75
CA LYS A 40 0.27 8.45 -19.58
C LYS A 40 1.25 7.32 -19.93
N SER A 41 2.29 7.17 -19.12
CA SER A 41 3.11 5.96 -19.13
C SER A 41 2.42 4.89 -18.31
N ASP A 42 2.54 3.64 -18.75
CA ASP A 42 2.27 2.52 -17.87
C ASP A 42 3.40 2.33 -16.86
N TYR A 43 3.10 1.61 -15.78
CA TYR A 43 4.12 1.18 -14.84
C TYR A 43 5.13 0.30 -15.57
N ARG A 44 6.41 0.67 -15.51
CA ARG A 44 7.45 -0.15 -16.13
C ARG A 44 7.54 -1.48 -15.37
N ASN A 45 7.60 -2.60 -16.11
CA ASN A 45 7.79 -3.93 -15.54
C ASN A 45 9.22 -4.08 -15.00
N ALA A 46 9.50 -3.45 -13.86
CA ALA A 46 10.73 -3.68 -13.11
C ALA A 46 10.75 -5.14 -12.66
N LEU A 47 11.72 -5.89 -13.17
CA LEU A 47 11.88 -7.31 -12.84
C LEU A 47 12.63 -7.50 -11.52
N TYR A 48 13.57 -6.60 -11.22
CA TYR A 48 14.49 -6.69 -10.10
C TYR A 48 14.44 -5.44 -9.22
N PHE A 49 14.51 -5.66 -7.92
CA PHE A 49 14.41 -4.64 -6.88
C PHE A 49 15.50 -4.84 -5.82
N ASN A 50 15.91 -3.76 -5.16
CA ASN A 50 16.49 -3.86 -3.84
C ASN A 50 15.34 -3.83 -2.83
N ALA A 51 15.19 -4.86 -2.03
CA ALA A 51 14.17 -4.95 -1.00
C ALA A 51 14.73 -4.49 0.35
N LEU A 52 14.04 -3.53 0.95
CA LEU A 52 14.37 -2.91 2.22
C LEU A 52 13.21 -3.18 3.19
N PRO A 53 13.31 -4.20 4.05
CA PRO A 53 12.28 -4.52 5.03
C PRO A 53 12.39 -3.61 6.26
N PHE A 54 11.24 -3.26 6.85
CA PHE A 54 11.13 -2.36 7.99
C PHE A 54 10.15 -2.92 9.04
N ARG A 55 10.42 -2.59 10.31
CA ARG A 55 9.47 -2.77 11.41
C ARG A 55 8.59 -1.54 11.54
N LEU A 56 7.40 -1.75 12.07
CA LEU A 56 6.47 -0.72 12.47
C LEU A 56 6.09 -0.93 13.94
N GLU A 57 6.44 0.05 14.76
CA GLU A 57 6.04 0.11 16.16
C GLU A 57 4.93 1.13 16.40
N CYS A 58 4.80 2.16 15.54
CA CYS A 58 3.79 3.19 15.71
C CYS A 58 3.33 3.84 14.39
N PHE A 59 2.23 4.59 14.48
CA PHE A 59 1.65 5.33 13.36
C PHE A 59 2.61 6.36 12.74
N LEU A 60 3.47 6.99 13.56
CA LEU A 60 4.46 7.93 13.08
C LEU A 60 5.51 7.27 12.16
N GLU A 61 5.95 6.06 12.48
CA GLU A 61 6.90 5.31 11.64
C GLU A 61 6.28 4.94 10.30
N LEU A 62 5.01 4.50 10.31
CA LEU A 62 4.26 4.25 9.07
C LEU A 62 4.23 5.51 8.22
N TRP A 63 3.86 6.66 8.79
CA TRP A 63 3.84 7.95 8.10
C TRP A 63 5.18 8.29 7.43
N LEU A 64 6.28 8.21 8.18
CA LEU A 64 7.61 8.53 7.68
C LEU A 64 8.05 7.57 6.55
N LEU A 65 7.70 6.29 6.64
CA LEU A 65 8.03 5.31 5.61
C LEU A 65 7.20 5.50 4.33
N ILE A 66 5.91 5.84 4.44
CA ILE A 66 5.08 6.18 3.29
C ILE A 66 5.62 7.44 2.59
N GLN A 67 6.01 8.48 3.34
CA GLN A 67 6.66 9.67 2.77
C GLN A 67 7.97 9.32 2.05
N LEU A 68 8.85 8.57 2.72
CA LEU A 68 10.13 8.14 2.16
C LEU A 68 9.96 7.35 0.86
N ALA A 69 8.96 6.47 0.80
CA ALA A 69 8.64 5.71 -0.40
C ALA A 69 8.09 6.63 -1.51
N SER A 70 7.25 7.60 -1.17
CA SER A 70 6.56 8.47 -2.13
C SER A 70 7.46 9.51 -2.80
N ASP A 71 8.50 9.96 -2.10
CA ASP A 71 9.50 10.89 -2.63
C ASP A 71 10.40 10.26 -3.70
N GLY A 72 10.50 8.93 -3.74
CA GLY A 72 11.29 8.21 -4.73
C GLY A 72 10.46 7.72 -5.90
N ALA A 73 10.66 8.28 -7.10
CA ALA A 73 9.96 7.84 -8.32
C ALA A 73 10.13 6.34 -8.65
N ASN A 74 11.13 5.66 -8.07
CA ASN A 74 11.48 4.26 -8.30
C ASN A 74 11.21 3.34 -7.09
N LYS A 75 10.43 3.81 -6.11
CA LYS A 75 10.09 3.04 -4.93
C LYS A 75 8.62 2.62 -4.98
N CYS A 76 8.34 1.47 -4.40
CA CYS A 76 7.00 1.03 -4.08
C CYS A 76 7.01 0.23 -2.79
N ILE A 77 5.83 -0.08 -2.27
CA ILE A 77 5.67 -0.85 -1.04
C ILE A 77 5.01 -2.19 -1.39
N ILE A 78 5.35 -3.23 -0.64
CA ILE A 78 4.62 -4.48 -0.60
C ILE A 78 4.36 -4.87 0.86
N ARG A 79 3.30 -5.67 1.07
CA ARG A 79 2.91 -6.19 2.39
C ARG A 79 3.79 -7.36 2.85
N GLY A 80 4.40 -8.05 1.90
CA GLY A 80 5.23 -9.21 2.16
C GLY A 80 6.57 -8.82 2.77
N VAL A 81 7.04 -9.65 3.68
CA VAL A 81 8.36 -9.56 4.30
C VAL A 81 9.27 -10.63 3.71
N PRO A 82 10.58 -10.35 3.62
CA PRO A 82 11.50 -11.29 3.01
C PRO A 82 11.70 -12.55 3.86
N ASP A 83 11.57 -13.71 3.23
CA ASP A 83 12.14 -14.96 3.74
C ASP A 83 13.65 -14.96 3.45
N ILE A 84 14.43 -14.70 4.51
CA ILE A 84 15.89 -14.55 4.40
C ILE A 84 16.57 -15.87 4.06
N GLU A 85 16.04 -17.00 4.51
CA GLU A 85 16.65 -18.31 4.23
C GLU A 85 16.38 -18.72 2.79
N VAL A 86 15.16 -18.49 2.27
CA VAL A 86 14.88 -18.68 0.85
C VAL A 86 15.72 -17.75 -0.01
N ALA A 87 15.88 -16.48 0.39
CA ALA A 87 16.71 -15.53 -0.33
C ALA A 87 18.20 -15.94 -0.36
N ARG A 88 18.74 -16.43 0.76
CA ARG A 88 20.11 -16.94 0.85
C ARG A 88 20.32 -18.18 -0.01
N SER A 89 19.38 -19.13 0.06
CA SER A 89 19.40 -20.33 -0.76
C SER A 89 19.40 -19.99 -2.25
N ALA A 90 18.47 -19.12 -2.67
CA ALA A 90 18.36 -18.70 -4.07
C ALA A 90 19.54 -17.86 -4.57
N MET A 91 20.29 -17.20 -3.69
CA MET A 91 21.52 -16.50 -4.04
C MET A 91 22.69 -17.47 -4.31
N LEU A 92 22.70 -18.62 -3.63
CA LEU A 92 23.76 -19.63 -3.75
C LEU A 92 23.55 -20.60 -4.93
N ASP A 93 22.30 -20.74 -5.39
CA ASP A 93 21.95 -21.54 -6.55
C ASP A 93 22.18 -20.75 -7.86
N PRO A 94 23.16 -21.13 -8.70
CA PRO A 94 23.44 -20.42 -9.94
C PRO A 94 22.32 -20.52 -10.98
N ASP A 95 21.45 -21.52 -10.89
CA ASP A 95 20.30 -21.69 -11.79
C ASP A 95 19.07 -20.89 -11.29
N ASP A 96 19.07 -20.47 -10.03
CA ASP A 96 17.99 -19.68 -9.45
C ASP A 96 18.20 -18.17 -9.64
N ASN A 97 17.52 -17.59 -10.62
CA ASN A 97 17.68 -16.18 -11.01
C ASN A 97 16.93 -15.16 -10.11
N LEU A 98 16.60 -15.58 -8.90
CA LEU A 98 15.65 -14.94 -8.01
C LEU A 98 16.24 -13.79 -7.21
N VAL A 99 17.49 -13.94 -6.82
CA VAL A 99 18.28 -12.95 -6.07
C VAL A 99 19.63 -12.82 -6.76
N LYS A 100 20.12 -11.58 -6.90
CA LYS A 100 21.47 -11.32 -7.43
C LYS A 100 22.16 -10.28 -6.57
N GLY A 101 23.27 -10.67 -5.95
CA GLY A 101 24.03 -9.80 -5.08
C GLY A 101 23.71 -10.08 -3.62
N GLU A 102 23.88 -9.07 -2.78
CA GLU A 102 23.93 -9.27 -1.32
C GLU A 102 22.57 -9.62 -0.68
N VAL A 103 22.58 -10.56 0.26
CA VAL A 103 21.46 -10.88 1.17
C VAL A 103 21.88 -10.65 2.61
N ARG A 104 21.23 -9.71 3.28
CA ARG A 104 21.30 -9.45 4.72
C ARG A 104 19.89 -9.21 5.26
N PRO A 105 19.63 -9.36 6.57
CA PRO A 105 18.28 -9.18 7.12
C PRO A 105 17.60 -7.87 6.72
N SER A 106 18.34 -6.77 6.63
CA SER A 106 17.81 -5.44 6.29
C SER A 106 17.91 -5.08 4.80
N LEU A 107 18.39 -5.99 3.93
CA LEU A 107 18.57 -5.74 2.51
C LEU A 107 18.67 -7.04 1.70
N ILE A 108 17.81 -7.17 0.69
CA ILE A 108 18.02 -8.13 -0.41
C ILE A 108 18.27 -7.34 -1.69
N GLN A 109 19.46 -7.50 -2.28
CA GLN A 109 19.82 -6.81 -3.51
C GLN A 109 19.33 -7.57 -4.75
N ASN A 110 18.93 -6.80 -5.77
CA ASN A 110 18.46 -7.25 -7.08
C ASN A 110 17.65 -8.57 -7.02
N CYS A 111 16.59 -8.59 -6.22
CA CYS A 111 15.68 -9.72 -6.13
C CYS A 111 14.42 -9.52 -6.98
N LYS A 112 13.80 -10.61 -7.40
CA LYS A 112 12.46 -10.57 -8.00
C LYS A 112 11.40 -10.52 -6.90
N ARG A 113 10.34 -9.76 -7.15
CA ARG A 113 9.15 -9.72 -6.30
C ARG A 113 8.27 -10.96 -6.57
N GLN A 114 8.52 -12.05 -5.84
CA GLN A 114 7.79 -13.31 -5.96
C GLN A 114 7.40 -13.87 -4.59
N LEU A 115 6.27 -14.59 -4.53
CA LEU A 115 5.71 -15.12 -3.27
C LEU A 115 6.70 -16.01 -2.52
N ARG A 116 7.57 -16.74 -3.24
CA ARG A 116 8.59 -17.56 -2.61
C ARG A 116 9.62 -16.76 -1.80
N LEU A 117 9.93 -15.50 -2.15
CA LEU A 117 10.80 -14.68 -1.30
C LEU A 117 10.03 -13.77 -0.35
N PHE A 118 8.80 -13.39 -0.69
CA PHE A 118 8.05 -12.40 0.08
C PHE A 118 6.77 -13.03 0.55
N VAL A 119 6.74 -13.32 1.84
CA VAL A 119 5.65 -14.01 2.51
C VAL A 119 4.87 -13.03 3.37
N GLU A 120 3.64 -13.38 3.68
CA GLU A 120 2.88 -12.66 4.70
C GLU A 120 3.59 -12.79 6.06
N PRO A 121 3.73 -11.71 6.85
CA PRO A 121 4.24 -11.83 8.21
C PRO A 121 3.38 -12.78 9.05
N THR A 122 4.00 -13.52 9.97
CA THR A 122 3.31 -14.45 10.86
C THR A 122 2.22 -13.74 11.66
N GLY A 123 0.98 -14.21 11.55
CA GLY A 123 -0.19 -13.59 12.19
C GLY A 123 -0.79 -12.41 11.41
N GLY A 124 -0.21 -12.00 10.29
CA GLY A 124 -0.70 -10.93 9.43
C GLY A 124 0.08 -9.62 9.56
N ASN A 125 -0.43 -8.56 8.94
CA ASN A 125 0.21 -7.24 8.93
C ASN A 125 -0.41 -6.33 10.01
N LYS A 126 0.40 -5.44 10.59
CA LYS A 126 -0.06 -4.38 11.53
C LYS A 126 -0.55 -3.11 10.82
N TRP A 127 -0.68 -3.14 9.51
CA TRP A 127 -1.08 -1.98 8.72
C TRP A 127 -1.88 -2.42 7.49
N VAL A 128 -2.64 -1.49 6.93
CA VAL A 128 -3.39 -1.69 5.69
C VAL A 128 -3.35 -0.44 4.83
N MET A 129 -3.23 -0.62 3.51
CA MET A 129 -3.53 0.42 2.51
C MET A 129 -4.84 0.05 1.82
N LEU A 130 -5.77 1.00 1.79
CA LEU A 130 -7.06 0.89 1.12
C LEU A 130 -7.04 1.80 -0.10
N ASP A 131 -7.15 1.23 -1.30
CA ASP A 131 -7.17 1.98 -2.55
C ASP A 131 -8.61 2.14 -3.05
N PHE A 132 -9.11 3.38 -2.98
CA PHE A 132 -10.33 3.79 -3.65
C PHE A 132 -9.98 4.34 -5.03
N ASP A 133 -10.53 3.74 -6.08
CA ASP A 133 -10.29 4.17 -7.46
C ASP A 133 -11.56 4.70 -8.12
N ASP A 134 -11.64 6.04 -8.26
CA ASP A 134 -12.71 6.76 -8.97
C ASP A 134 -14.09 6.58 -8.30
N LEU A 135 -14.10 6.55 -6.96
CA LEU A 135 -15.33 6.44 -6.18
C LEU A 135 -16.20 7.69 -6.38
N ALA A 136 -17.43 7.51 -6.85
CA ALA A 136 -18.35 8.61 -7.07
C ALA A 136 -18.67 9.33 -5.75
N VAL A 137 -18.37 10.63 -5.69
CA VAL A 137 -18.64 11.48 -4.51
C VAL A 137 -19.98 12.20 -4.70
N PRO A 138 -20.94 12.07 -3.76
CA PRO A 138 -22.22 12.76 -3.85
C PRO A 138 -22.07 14.28 -3.93
N GLN A 139 -22.98 14.93 -4.66
CA GLN A 139 -22.95 16.39 -4.83
C GLN A 139 -22.95 17.15 -3.50
N GLY A 140 -23.63 16.63 -2.47
CA GLY A 140 -23.67 17.23 -1.12
C GLY A 140 -22.34 17.19 -0.37
N VAL A 141 -21.44 16.26 -0.71
CA VAL A 141 -20.08 16.17 -0.13
C VAL A 141 -19.12 17.09 -0.88
N GLY A 142 -19.34 17.27 -2.19
CA GLY A 142 -18.64 18.26 -3.00
C GLY A 142 -17.43 17.70 -3.74
N ASN A 143 -16.28 18.37 -3.63
CA ASN A 143 -15.10 18.07 -4.45
C ASN A 143 -14.41 16.76 -3.98
N PRO A 144 -14.19 15.77 -4.88
CA PRO A 144 -13.56 14.50 -4.55
C PRO A 144 -12.09 14.62 -4.12
N ASN A 145 -11.43 15.74 -4.41
CA ASN A 145 -10.02 15.97 -4.08
C ASN A 145 -9.85 16.70 -2.74
N THR A 146 -10.66 16.35 -1.74
CA THR A 146 -10.70 17.03 -0.44
C THR A 146 -10.73 16.05 0.72
N LEU A 147 -10.31 16.51 1.90
CA LEU A 147 -10.41 15.73 3.13
C LEU A 147 -11.87 15.38 3.47
N ALA A 148 -12.83 16.26 3.18
CA ALA A 148 -14.25 15.99 3.39
C ALA A 148 -14.75 14.77 2.58
N ALA A 149 -14.30 14.63 1.33
CA ALA A 149 -14.61 13.46 0.52
C ALA A 149 -13.96 12.17 1.05
N ILE A 150 -12.75 12.26 1.61
CA ILE A 150 -12.07 11.12 2.24
C ILE A 150 -12.82 10.68 3.50
N GLU A 151 -13.15 11.62 4.39
CA GLU A 151 -13.91 11.35 5.62
C GLU A 151 -15.28 10.73 5.32
N TRP A 152 -15.95 11.22 4.28
CA TRP A 152 -17.19 10.62 3.79
C TRP A 152 -16.98 9.17 3.33
N ALA A 153 -15.95 8.92 2.51
CA ALA A 153 -15.68 7.56 2.02
C ALA A 153 -15.35 6.58 3.16
N ILE A 154 -14.63 7.04 4.20
CA ILE A 154 -14.37 6.23 5.40
C ILE A 154 -15.70 5.88 6.08
N ARG A 155 -16.56 6.86 6.35
CA ARG A 155 -17.83 6.65 7.06
C ARG A 155 -18.83 5.77 6.32
N GLU A 156 -18.97 5.98 5.01
CA GLU A 156 -19.99 5.26 4.22
C GLU A 156 -19.58 3.86 3.79
N HIS A 157 -18.27 3.61 3.68
CA HIS A 157 -17.79 2.41 3.00
C HIS A 157 -16.84 1.54 3.80
N LEU A 158 -16.35 2.01 4.95
CA LEU A 158 -15.50 1.21 5.83
C LEU A 158 -16.26 0.83 7.11
N PRO A 159 -15.89 -0.30 7.74
CA PRO A 159 -16.38 -0.67 9.07
C PRO A 159 -16.17 0.46 10.10
N ASN A 160 -17.04 0.51 11.11
CA ASN A 160 -17.06 1.58 12.12
C ASN A 160 -15.71 1.74 12.83
N GLU A 161 -14.93 0.67 12.93
CA GLU A 161 -13.61 0.63 13.55
C GLU A 161 -12.60 1.57 12.88
N PHE A 162 -12.81 1.94 11.61
CA PHE A 162 -11.96 2.87 10.88
C PHE A 162 -12.31 4.34 11.11
N HIS A 163 -13.50 4.66 11.66
CA HIS A 163 -14.04 6.02 11.61
C HIS A 163 -13.31 7.00 12.55
N GLU A 164 -12.84 6.50 13.69
CA GLU A 164 -12.10 7.27 14.71
C GLU A 164 -10.61 6.90 14.78
N ALA A 165 -10.12 6.15 13.79
CA ALA A 165 -8.72 5.79 13.65
C ALA A 165 -7.95 6.85 12.84
N SER A 166 -6.76 7.19 13.30
CA SER A 166 -5.83 8.07 12.60
C SER A 166 -5.39 7.43 11.30
N PHE A 167 -5.23 8.25 10.26
CA PHE A 167 -4.91 7.74 8.93
C PHE A 167 -4.00 8.65 8.14
N ILE A 168 -3.29 8.06 7.20
CA ILE A 168 -2.52 8.77 6.19
C ILE A 168 -3.31 8.69 4.90
N TYR A 169 -3.53 9.83 4.26
CA TYR A 169 -4.10 9.84 2.91
C TYR A 169 -3.02 10.15 1.89
N GLN A 170 -3.14 9.51 0.73
CA GLN A 170 -2.38 9.85 -0.45
C GLN A 170 -3.29 9.82 -1.67
N PHE A 171 -3.56 10.97 -2.26
CA PHE A 171 -4.25 11.07 -3.54
C PHE A 171 -3.45 10.36 -4.64
N SER A 172 -4.09 9.45 -5.35
CA SER A 172 -3.43 8.59 -6.33
C SER A 172 -2.88 9.40 -7.52
N ASN A 173 -2.03 8.78 -8.33
CA ASN A 173 -1.35 9.44 -9.46
C ASN A 173 -2.30 10.17 -10.43
N SER A 174 -3.53 9.69 -10.61
CA SER A 174 -4.54 10.31 -11.50
C SER A 174 -5.39 11.38 -10.83
N ALA A 175 -5.40 11.45 -9.49
CA ALA A 175 -6.24 12.37 -8.76
C ALA A 175 -5.92 13.83 -9.10
N GLY A 176 -6.98 14.64 -9.20
CA GLY A 176 -6.92 16.08 -9.48
C GLY A 176 -6.37 16.47 -10.85
N LEU A 177 -6.08 15.53 -11.76
CA LEU A 177 -5.66 15.87 -13.12
C LEU A 177 -6.83 16.47 -13.91
N ILE A 178 -6.56 17.49 -14.72
CA ILE A 178 -7.57 18.21 -15.50
C ILE A 178 -7.25 18.11 -16.99
N GLN A 179 -8.24 17.66 -17.75
CA GLN A 179 -8.16 17.61 -19.21
C GLN A 179 -8.00 19.02 -19.82
N PRO A 180 -7.49 19.12 -21.06
CA PRO A 180 -7.31 20.42 -21.71
C PRO A 180 -8.62 21.20 -21.94
N ASN A 181 -9.75 20.50 -22.09
CA ASN A 181 -11.09 21.11 -22.17
C ASN A 181 -11.62 21.64 -20.82
N GLY A 182 -10.89 21.46 -19.71
CA GLY A 182 -11.30 21.91 -18.38
C GLY A 182 -11.99 20.86 -17.51
N SER A 183 -12.37 19.70 -18.05
CA SER A 183 -13.03 18.65 -17.26
C SER A 183 -12.03 17.84 -16.41
N PRO A 184 -12.47 17.19 -15.32
CA PRO A 184 -11.63 16.27 -14.57
C PRO A 184 -11.18 15.07 -15.43
N TYR A 185 -9.95 14.61 -15.24
CA TYR A 185 -9.47 13.35 -15.83
C TYR A 185 -10.15 12.13 -15.19
N LYS A 186 -10.33 12.17 -13.87
CA LYS A 186 -11.18 11.27 -13.08
C LYS A 186 -12.14 12.11 -12.25
N ALA A 187 -13.40 11.70 -12.19
CA ALA A 187 -14.48 12.50 -11.60
C ALA A 187 -14.73 12.13 -10.12
N GLY A 188 -14.36 10.91 -9.71
CA GLY A 188 -14.48 10.43 -8.35
C GLY A 188 -13.24 10.65 -7.49
N LEU A 189 -13.33 10.19 -6.25
CA LEU A 189 -12.23 10.14 -5.29
C LEU A 189 -11.26 9.03 -5.71
N CYS A 190 -9.99 9.39 -5.87
CA CYS A 190 -8.90 8.43 -6.09
C CYS A 190 -7.84 8.60 -5.00
N VAL A 191 -7.82 7.71 -4.00
CA VAL A 191 -7.00 7.89 -2.80
C VAL A 191 -6.57 6.53 -2.22
N HIS A 192 -5.33 6.49 -1.77
CA HIS A 192 -4.82 5.45 -0.88
C HIS A 192 -4.96 5.93 0.56
N LEU A 193 -5.61 5.15 1.41
CA LEU A 193 -5.69 5.40 2.84
C LEU A 193 -4.87 4.36 3.59
N PHE A 194 -3.94 4.80 4.43
CA PHE A 194 -3.13 3.91 5.26
C PHE A 194 -3.55 4.02 6.71
N PHE A 195 -3.74 2.87 7.33
CA PHE A 195 -4.09 2.74 8.74
C PHE A 195 -3.09 1.82 9.44
N MET A 196 -2.76 2.14 10.69
CA MET A 196 -2.21 1.17 11.63
C MET A 196 -3.35 0.34 12.24
N LEU A 197 -3.07 -0.92 12.52
CA LEU A 197 -3.99 -1.88 13.14
C LEU A 197 -3.50 -2.17 14.56
N ASP A 198 -4.40 -2.20 15.53
CA ASP A 198 -4.09 -2.54 16.93
C ASP A 198 -3.59 -3.99 17.10
N ASN A 199 -4.04 -4.88 16.22
CA ASN A 199 -3.60 -6.25 16.10
C ASN A 199 -3.22 -6.58 14.65
N PRO A 200 -2.24 -7.49 14.43
CA PRO A 200 -2.00 -8.04 13.12
C PRO A 200 -3.25 -8.69 12.54
N ILE A 201 -3.54 -8.42 11.25
CA ILE A 201 -4.66 -9.02 10.51
C ILE A 201 -4.10 -9.63 9.23
N THR A 202 -4.50 -10.88 8.93
CA THR A 202 -4.05 -11.55 7.71
C THR A 202 -4.70 -10.98 6.46
N ASN A 203 -4.08 -11.18 5.31
CA ASN A 203 -4.61 -10.77 4.01
C ASN A 203 -5.96 -11.41 3.72
N GLU A 204 -6.19 -12.64 4.16
CA GLU A 204 -7.47 -13.33 4.03
C GLU A 204 -8.53 -12.70 4.94
N GLN A 205 -8.20 -12.46 6.21
CA GLN A 205 -9.11 -11.77 7.14
C GLN A 205 -9.47 -10.38 6.63
N LEU A 206 -8.51 -9.60 6.08
CA LEU A 206 -8.78 -8.29 5.47
C LEU A 206 -9.73 -8.39 4.26
N LYS A 207 -9.56 -9.39 3.39
CA LYS A 207 -10.46 -9.62 2.25
C LYS A 207 -11.90 -9.89 2.70
N THR A 208 -12.06 -10.67 3.77
CA THR A 208 -13.39 -10.96 4.32
C THR A 208 -13.97 -9.77 5.07
N TRP A 209 -13.18 -9.08 5.90
CA TRP A 209 -13.64 -7.94 6.67
C TRP A 209 -14.14 -6.81 5.76
N LEU A 210 -13.36 -6.51 4.71
CA LEU A 210 -13.61 -5.43 3.75
C LEU A 210 -14.28 -5.91 2.45
N ALA A 211 -15.00 -7.04 2.50
CA ALA A 211 -15.67 -7.62 1.33
C ALA A 211 -16.62 -6.61 0.66
N ASP A 212 -17.36 -5.86 1.48
CA ASP A 212 -18.40 -4.91 1.05
C ASP A 212 -17.84 -3.51 0.74
N SER A 213 -16.60 -3.22 1.15
CA SER A 213 -15.96 -1.92 0.91
C SER A 213 -15.48 -1.81 -0.54
N PRO A 214 -15.65 -0.70 -1.27
CA PRO A 214 -15.28 -0.56 -2.68
C PRO A 214 -13.78 -0.24 -2.87
N VAL A 215 -12.92 -1.00 -2.19
CA VAL A 215 -11.46 -0.89 -2.26
C VAL A 215 -10.86 -2.01 -3.12
N ASP A 216 -9.66 -1.83 -3.67
CA ASP A 216 -8.96 -2.90 -4.39
C ASP A 216 -8.40 -3.96 -3.44
N LYS A 217 -9.08 -5.11 -3.34
CA LYS A 217 -8.65 -6.25 -2.50
C LYS A 217 -7.49 -7.04 -3.09
N SER A 218 -7.10 -6.80 -4.34
CA SER A 218 -5.90 -7.43 -4.93
C SER A 218 -4.64 -7.04 -4.16
N LEU A 219 -4.66 -5.86 -3.52
CA LEU A 219 -3.60 -5.30 -2.68
C LEU A 219 -3.37 -6.09 -1.39
N PHE A 220 -4.33 -6.94 -0.98
CA PHE A 220 -4.19 -7.85 0.16
C PHE A 220 -3.53 -9.16 -0.30
N ASN A 221 -2.30 -9.01 -0.76
CA ASN A 221 -1.43 -10.10 -1.18
C ASN A 221 0.03 -9.71 -0.89
N PRO A 222 0.89 -10.62 -0.41
CA PRO A 222 2.25 -10.28 0.02
C PRO A 222 3.07 -9.56 -1.05
N VAL A 223 2.93 -9.95 -2.31
CA VAL A 223 3.73 -9.37 -3.39
C VAL A 223 3.02 -8.28 -4.18
N GLN A 224 1.73 -8.03 -3.98
CA GLN A 224 1.05 -7.01 -4.76
C GLN A 224 1.64 -5.63 -4.49
N VAL A 225 1.91 -4.87 -5.55
CA VAL A 225 2.59 -3.59 -5.45
C VAL A 225 1.62 -2.50 -5.02
N HIS A 226 1.98 -1.77 -3.97
CA HIS A 226 1.37 -0.50 -3.59
C HIS A 226 2.18 0.63 -4.22
N PHE A 227 1.62 1.26 -5.24
CA PHE A 227 2.28 2.35 -5.96
C PHE A 227 2.09 3.67 -5.24
N VAL A 228 3.11 4.09 -4.49
CA VAL A 228 3.07 5.31 -3.67
C VAL A 228 3.92 6.46 -4.25
N ALA A 229 4.71 6.21 -5.28
CA ALA A 229 5.53 7.25 -5.89
C ALA A 229 4.68 8.33 -6.58
N ASN A 230 4.95 9.61 -6.28
CA ASN A 230 4.26 10.77 -6.85
C ASN A 230 4.35 10.81 -8.39
N PRO A 231 3.34 11.34 -9.10
CA PRO A 231 3.35 11.34 -10.56
C PRO A 231 4.32 12.37 -11.12
N THR A 232 4.93 12.06 -12.26
CA THR A 232 5.68 13.05 -13.05
C THR A 232 4.71 13.74 -14.00
N LEU A 233 4.50 15.06 -13.85
CA LEU A 233 3.67 15.84 -14.76
C LEU A 233 4.55 16.60 -15.76
N LYS A 234 4.38 16.35 -17.07
CA LYS A 234 5.07 17.09 -18.13
C LYS A 234 4.39 18.43 -18.40
N ALA A 235 5.08 19.30 -19.14
CA ALA A 235 4.55 20.61 -19.52
C ALA A 235 3.16 20.49 -20.16
N GLY A 236 2.25 21.40 -19.78
CA GLY A 236 0.86 21.43 -20.26
C GLY A 236 -0.11 20.54 -19.47
N VAL A 237 0.36 19.58 -18.67
CA VAL A 237 -0.53 18.79 -17.80
C VAL A 237 -0.89 19.62 -16.57
N ARG A 238 -2.20 19.80 -16.34
CA ARG A 238 -2.72 20.55 -15.19
C ARG A 238 -3.19 19.62 -14.09
N CYS A 239 -2.96 20.01 -12.85
CA CYS A 239 -3.45 19.33 -11.66
C CYS A 239 -3.95 20.36 -10.64
N VAL A 240 -5.11 20.11 -10.02
CA VAL A 240 -5.68 20.99 -8.97
C VAL A 240 -5.13 20.70 -7.58
N LEU A 241 -4.53 19.52 -7.37
CA LEU A 241 -3.93 19.15 -6.10
C LEU A 241 -2.60 19.88 -5.91
N LYS A 242 -2.52 20.69 -4.86
CA LYS A 242 -1.26 21.32 -4.42
C LYS A 242 -0.43 20.35 -3.58
N GLU A 243 -1.11 19.62 -2.71
CA GLU A 243 -0.56 18.58 -1.86
C GLU A 243 -1.28 17.27 -2.18
N ARG A 244 -0.53 16.18 -2.21
CA ARG A 244 -1.07 14.84 -2.52
C ARG A 244 -1.20 13.96 -1.30
N MET A 245 -0.62 14.36 -0.17
CA MET A 245 -0.47 13.47 0.96
C MET A 245 -0.53 14.27 2.26
N GLY A 246 -1.11 13.67 3.29
CA GLY A 246 -1.07 14.17 4.65
C GLY A 246 -1.44 13.08 5.65
N LYS A 247 -1.29 13.40 6.93
CA LYS A 247 -1.78 12.59 8.04
C LYS A 247 -2.93 13.31 8.74
N VAL A 248 -3.87 12.54 9.26
CA VAL A 248 -5.01 13.01 10.05
C VAL A 248 -4.99 12.26 11.37
N ASP A 249 -4.81 13.00 12.46
CA ASP A 249 -4.87 12.45 13.81
C ASP A 249 -6.33 12.44 14.29
N LYS A 250 -6.73 11.33 14.91
CA LYS A 250 -8.09 11.06 15.42
C LYS A 250 -8.01 10.60 16.88
N GLU A 251 -9.12 10.08 17.41
CA GLU A 251 -9.20 9.59 18.79
C GLU A 251 -8.22 8.43 19.06
N HIS A 252 -8.04 7.55 18.08
CA HIS A 252 -7.11 6.43 18.16
C HIS A 252 -6.02 6.53 17.09
N GLU A 253 -4.79 6.16 17.41
CA GLU A 253 -3.73 6.04 16.39
C GLU A 253 -3.91 4.81 15.49
N THR A 254 -4.61 3.79 15.99
CA THR A 254 -4.84 2.53 15.30
C THR A 254 -6.33 2.23 15.18
N VAL A 255 -6.69 1.50 14.12
CA VAL A 255 -7.99 0.84 13.98
C VAL A 255 -8.13 -0.16 15.11
N GLN A 256 -9.21 -0.05 15.89
CA GLN A 256 -9.50 -0.94 17.01
C GLN A 256 -10.28 -2.14 16.49
N ARG A 257 -9.70 -3.33 16.55
CA ARG A 257 -10.38 -4.56 16.11
C ARG A 257 -11.57 -4.85 17.04
N PRO A 258 -12.75 -5.23 16.51
CA PRO A 258 -13.89 -5.51 17.37
C PRO A 258 -13.65 -6.78 18.19
N SER A 259 -14.22 -6.86 19.39
CA SER A 259 -14.00 -7.99 20.31
C SER A 259 -14.51 -9.33 19.76
N ASP A 260 -15.50 -9.30 18.88
CA ASP A 260 -16.13 -10.45 18.21
C ASP A 260 -15.63 -10.64 16.77
N PHE A 261 -14.46 -10.08 16.42
CA PHE A 261 -13.91 -10.08 15.06
C PHE A 261 -13.92 -11.45 14.38
N GLU A 262 -13.43 -12.49 15.05
CA GLU A 262 -13.39 -13.84 14.44
C GLU A 262 -14.80 -14.36 14.13
N SER A 263 -15.77 -14.12 15.02
CA SER A 263 -17.17 -14.49 14.77
C SER A 263 -17.80 -13.69 13.63
N GLN A 264 -17.48 -12.39 13.50
CA GLN A 264 -17.94 -11.58 12.37
C GLN A 264 -17.37 -12.09 11.03
N LEU A 265 -16.11 -12.50 11.02
CA LEU A 265 -15.49 -13.09 9.85
C LEU A 265 -16.15 -14.42 9.47
N GLU A 266 -16.36 -15.32 10.43
CA GLU A 266 -17.04 -16.60 10.22
C GLU A 266 -18.43 -16.43 9.61
N LEU A 267 -19.23 -15.49 10.12
CA LEU A 267 -20.55 -15.18 9.57
C LEU A 267 -20.45 -14.72 8.09
N LYS A 268 -19.53 -13.81 7.78
CA LYS A 268 -19.29 -13.36 6.40
C LYS A 268 -18.78 -14.47 5.48
N PHE A 269 -18.06 -15.46 6.01
CA PHE A 269 -17.63 -16.62 5.24
C PHE A 269 -18.82 -17.55 4.92
N LEU A 270 -19.75 -17.75 5.85
CA LEU A 270 -20.93 -18.59 5.66
C LEU A 270 -21.96 -17.97 4.70
N ASP A 271 -22.01 -16.64 4.63
CA ASP A 271 -22.91 -15.91 3.72
C ASP A 271 -22.38 -15.79 2.27
N LYS A 272 -21.20 -16.34 1.96
CA LYS A 272 -20.70 -16.43 0.58
C LYS A 272 -21.49 -17.51 -0.19
N PRO A 273 -22.16 -17.16 -1.31
CA PRO A 273 -22.94 -18.09 -2.11
C PRO A 273 -22.08 -19.14 -2.83
#